data_AF-A0A1G6M868-F1
#
_entry.id   AF-A0A1G6M868-F1
#
_cell.length_a   1.000
_cell.length_b   1.000
_cell.length_c   1.000
_cell.angle_alpha   90.00
_cell.angle_beta   90.00
_cell.angle_gamma   90.00
#
_symmetry.space_group_name_H-M   'P 1'
#
loop_
_entity.id
_entity.type
_entity.pdbx_description
1 polymer ?
#
loop_
_entity_poly.entity_id
_entity_poly.type
_entity_poly.pdbx_seq_one_letter_code
_entity_poly.pdbx_strand_id
1 'polypeptide(L)'
;MNLHDWIDELSDVLDLDPEIEIDEALVLDLARVVAHTVERPAAPVTAYLLGLAAGAQGTDPSTVEKLAARAQQLAEGWERPAGAPDPDDVDDDVPDDSGVDHTGERFD
;
A
#
# COMPACT_ATOMS: atom_id res chain seq x y z
N MET A 1 -8.95 11.74 17.00
CA MET A 1 -9.16 11.12 15.69
C MET A 1 -7.81 10.67 15.15
N ASN A 2 -7.36 9.53 15.65
CA ASN A 2 -6.23 8.76 15.13
C ASN A 2 -6.78 7.64 14.21
N LEU A 3 -5.92 6.76 13.70
CA LEU A 3 -6.33 5.66 12.82
C LEU A 3 -7.27 4.66 13.52
N HIS A 4 -7.01 4.32 14.78
CA HIS A 4 -7.88 3.45 15.57
C HIS A 4 -9.30 4.01 15.69
N ASP A 5 -9.45 5.29 16.04
CA ASP A 5 -10.76 5.96 16.12
C ASP A 5 -11.52 5.87 14.79
N TRP A 6 -10.81 5.96 13.66
CA TRP A 6 -11.40 5.83 12.33
C TRP A 6 -11.81 4.38 12.01
N ILE A 7 -10.99 3.40 12.37
CA ILE A 7 -11.29 1.98 12.16
C ILE A 7 -12.54 1.58 12.95
N ASP A 8 -12.65 2.02 14.20
CA ASP A 8 -13.82 1.75 15.05
C ASP A 8 -15.10 2.33 14.42
N GLU A 9 -15.10 3.63 14.08
CA GLU A 9 -16.26 4.30 13.46
C GLU A 9 -16.63 3.68 12.11
N LEU A 10 -15.64 3.33 11.29
CA LEU A 10 -15.88 2.68 10.01
C LEU A 10 -16.45 1.26 10.17
N SER A 11 -16.01 0.53 11.20
CA SER A 11 -16.54 -0.80 11.50
C SER A 11 -18.01 -0.73 11.90
N ASP A 12 -18.39 0.26 12.70
CA ASP A 12 -19.78 0.54 13.05
C ASP A 12 -20.62 0.89 11.80
N VAL A 13 -20.11 1.76 10.92
CA VAL A 13 -20.80 2.16 9.66
C VAL A 13 -21.01 0.98 8.71
N LEU A 14 -20.10 -0.01 8.73
CA LEU A 14 -20.13 -1.18 7.86
C LEU A 14 -20.81 -2.40 8.50
N ASP A 15 -21.40 -2.25 9.70
CA ASP A 15 -22.04 -3.32 10.46
C ASP A 15 -21.11 -4.53 10.68
N LEU A 16 -19.82 -4.28 10.96
CA LEU A 16 -18.85 -5.31 11.28
C LEU A 16 -19.01 -5.79 12.73
N ASP A 17 -18.63 -7.04 12.98
CA ASP A 17 -18.63 -7.60 14.33
C ASP A 17 -17.57 -6.88 15.19
N PRO A 18 -17.94 -6.27 16.33
CA PRO A 18 -16.99 -5.55 17.20
C PRO A 18 -15.95 -6.46 17.86
N GLU A 19 -16.11 -7.78 17.82
CA GLU A 19 -15.09 -8.74 18.26
C GLU A 19 -13.98 -8.96 17.21
N ILE A 20 -14.14 -8.44 15.98
CA ILE A 20 -13.11 -8.51 14.96
C ILE A 20 -12.00 -7.51 15.26
N GLU A 21 -10.86 -8.02 15.71
CA GLU A 21 -9.64 -7.22 15.84
C GLU A 21 -8.91 -7.14 14.49
N ILE A 22 -8.69 -5.91 14.01
CA ILE A 22 -7.91 -5.65 12.79
C ILE A 22 -6.46 -5.36 13.18
N ASP A 23 -5.53 -6.20 12.71
CA ASP A 23 -4.10 -5.90 12.75
C ASP A 23 -3.73 -4.90 11.64
N GLU A 24 -3.81 -3.61 11.97
CA GLU A 24 -3.49 -2.52 11.05
C GLU A 24 -2.03 -2.58 10.58
N ALA A 25 -1.10 -3.00 11.42
CA ALA A 25 0.32 -3.04 11.09
C ALA A 25 0.59 -4.10 10.01
N LEU A 26 0.01 -5.28 10.17
CA LEU A 26 0.08 -6.36 9.18
C LEU A 26 -0.46 -5.92 7.81
N VAL A 27 -1.64 -5.28 7.79
CA VAL A 27 -2.27 -4.82 6.54
C VAL A 27 -1.42 -3.74 5.87
N LEU A 28 -0.92 -2.77 6.63
CA LEU A 28 -0.10 -1.68 6.11
C LEU A 28 1.27 -2.16 5.62
N ASP A 29 1.89 -3.12 6.30
CA ASP A 29 3.16 -3.70 5.87
C ASP A 29 2.99 -4.54 4.59
N LEU A 30 1.92 -5.34 4.49
CA LEU A 30 1.63 -6.06 3.24
C LEU A 30 1.38 -5.09 2.08
N ALA A 31 0.56 -4.05 2.30
CA ALA A 31 0.31 -3.01 1.31
C ALA A 31 1.61 -2.34 0.87
N ARG A 32 2.51 -2.04 1.82
CA ARG A 32 3.84 -1.51 1.53
C ARG A 32 4.62 -2.46 0.64
N VAL A 33 4.77 -3.74 1.00
CA VAL A 33 5.54 -4.70 0.19
C VAL A 33 5.00 -4.75 -1.24
N VAL A 34 3.70 -4.95 -1.39
CA VAL A 34 3.05 -5.08 -2.70
C VAL A 34 3.19 -3.83 -3.55
N ALA A 35 3.08 -2.64 -2.96
CA ALA A 35 3.26 -1.38 -3.68
C ALA A 35 4.65 -1.27 -4.34
N HIS A 36 5.69 -1.74 -3.64
CA HIS A 36 7.07 -1.65 -4.10
C HIS A 36 7.46 -2.79 -5.05
N THR A 37 7.00 -4.02 -4.77
CA THR A 37 7.42 -5.20 -5.55
C THR A 37 6.56 -5.44 -6.79
N VAL A 38 5.26 -5.14 -6.74
CA VAL A 38 4.32 -5.34 -7.85
C VAL A 38 4.13 -4.03 -8.61
N GLU A 39 3.30 -3.13 -8.07
CA GLU A 39 3.06 -1.76 -8.54
C GLU A 39 2.23 -1.00 -7.49
N ARG A 40 2.29 0.34 -7.47
CA ARG A 40 1.60 1.15 -6.46
C ARG A 40 0.08 0.86 -6.39
N PRO A 41 -0.66 0.70 -7.50
CA PRO A 41 -2.08 0.32 -7.46
C PRO A 41 -2.38 -1.05 -6.85
N ALA A 42 -1.40 -1.96 -6.78
CA ALA A 42 -1.63 -3.31 -6.27
C ALA A 42 -1.85 -3.33 -4.75
N ALA A 43 -1.40 -2.31 -4.00
CA ALA A 43 -1.61 -2.22 -2.56
C ALA A 43 -3.09 -2.23 -2.14
N PRO A 44 -3.95 -1.29 -2.60
CA PRO A 44 -5.38 -1.31 -2.25
C PRO A 44 -6.11 -2.54 -2.81
N VAL A 45 -5.70 -3.06 -3.97
CA VAL A 45 -6.28 -4.28 -4.55
C VAL A 45 -5.98 -5.50 -3.68
N THR A 46 -4.74 -5.65 -3.20
CA THR A 46 -4.36 -6.74 -2.29
C THR A 46 -5.07 -6.64 -0.95
N ALA A 47 -5.20 -5.44 -0.38
CA ALA A 47 -5.94 -5.26 0.88
C ALA A 47 -7.42 -5.69 0.75
N TYR A 48 -8.07 -5.31 -0.35
CA TYR A 48 -9.45 -5.73 -0.63
C TYR A 48 -9.57 -7.25 -0.80
N LEU A 49 -8.67 -7.88 -1.56
CA LEU A 49 -8.65 -9.33 -1.75
C LEU A 49 -8.34 -10.09 -0.46
N LEU A 50 -7.45 -9.57 0.39
CA LEU A 50 -7.16 -10.13 1.70
C LEU A 50 -8.41 -10.12 2.58
N GLY A 51 -9.14 -9.00 2.61
CA GLY A 51 -10.41 -8.88 3.33
C GLY A 51 -11.47 -9.86 2.83
N LEU A 52 -11.62 -10.00 1.50
CA LEU A 52 -12.52 -11.01 0.91
C LEU A 52 -12.14 -12.44 1.28
N ALA A 53 -10.84 -12.76 1.25
CA ALA A 53 -10.34 -14.08 1.61
C ALA A 53 -10.53 -14.40 3.09
N ALA A 54 -10.33 -13.41 3.97
CA ALA A 54 -10.60 -13.52 5.41
C ALA A 54 -12.09 -13.73 5.68
N GLY A 55 -12.97 -12.96 5.04
CA GLY A 55 -14.43 -13.16 5.15
C GLY A 55 -14.90 -14.55 4.70
N ALA A 56 -14.18 -15.20 3.77
CA ALA A 56 -14.50 -16.55 3.29
C ALA A 56 -13.89 -17.69 4.13
N GLN A 57 -12.74 -17.47 4.78
CA GLN A 57 -11.97 -18.53 5.45
C GLN A 57 -11.93 -18.40 6.98
N GLY A 58 -12.17 -17.20 7.51
CA GLY A 58 -12.04 -16.87 8.92
C GLY A 58 -11.26 -15.57 9.12
N THR A 59 -11.69 -14.80 10.12
CA THR A 59 -11.08 -13.53 10.53
C THR A 59 -10.18 -13.68 11.76
N ASP A 60 -9.92 -14.90 12.23
CA ASP A 60 -8.98 -15.10 13.34
C ASP A 60 -7.55 -14.67 12.94
N PRO A 61 -6.76 -14.09 13.86
CA PRO A 61 -5.45 -13.55 13.54
C PRO A 61 -4.53 -14.54 12.81
N SER A 62 -4.55 -15.81 13.23
CA SER A 62 -3.71 -16.84 12.64
C SER A 62 -4.07 -17.18 11.18
N THR A 63 -5.34 -17.02 10.80
CA THR A 63 -5.80 -17.21 9.43
C THR A 63 -5.43 -16.01 8.58
N VAL A 64 -5.64 -14.80 9.07
CA VAL A 64 -5.28 -13.56 8.36
C VAL A 64 -3.77 -13.50 8.12
N GLU A 65 -2.93 -13.80 9.12
CA GLU A 65 -1.48 -13.89 8.99
C GLU A 65 -1.05 -14.87 7.89
N LYS A 66 -1.66 -16.06 7.82
CA LYS A 66 -1.34 -17.05 6.78
C LYS A 66 -1.74 -16.57 5.39
N LEU A 67 -2.86 -15.87 5.26
CA LEU A 67 -3.31 -15.29 3.99
C LEU A 67 -2.38 -14.15 3.55
N ALA A 68 -2.03 -13.26 4.47
CA ALA A 68 -1.07 -12.18 4.23
C ALA A 68 0.30 -12.72 3.83
N ALA A 69 0.81 -13.75 4.51
CA ALA A 69 2.09 -14.38 4.18
C ALA A 69 2.10 -15.00 2.77
N ARG A 70 0.99 -15.59 2.32
CA ARG A 70 0.87 -16.11 0.95
C ARG A 70 0.87 -14.98 -0.09
N ALA A 71 0.15 -13.89 0.18
CA ALA A 71 0.12 -12.72 -0.70
C ALA A 71 1.51 -12.08 -0.78
N GLN A 72 2.21 -11.95 0.35
CA GLN A 72 3.58 -11.44 0.42
C GLN A 72 4.55 -12.31 -0.38
N GLN A 73 4.53 -13.64 -0.21
CA GLN A 73 5.39 -14.54 -0.97
C GLN A 73 5.17 -14.43 -2.48
N LEU A 74 3.91 -14.29 -2.92
CA LEU A 74 3.59 -14.06 -4.33
C LEU A 74 4.17 -12.72 -4.82
N ALA A 75 4.03 -11.67 -4.02
CA ALA A 75 4.52 -10.33 -4.35
C ALA A 75 6.05 -10.25 -4.40
N GLU A 76 6.76 -10.96 -3.52
CA GLU A 76 8.23 -11.03 -3.48
C GLU A 76 8.80 -11.85 -4.65
N GLY A 77 8.07 -12.88 -5.10
CA GLY A 77 8.42 -13.67 -6.28
C GLY A 77 7.98 -13.05 -7.61
N TRP A 78 7.40 -11.84 -7.60
CA TRP A 78 6.87 -11.20 -8.80
C TRP A 78 8.00 -10.60 -9.64
N GLU A 79 8.41 -11.28 -10.70
CA GLU A 79 9.33 -10.73 -11.70
C GLU A 79 8.61 -9.65 -12.52
N ARG A 80 8.80 -8.38 -12.18
CA ARG A 80 8.31 -7.26 -12.99
C ARG A 80 8.93 -7.35 -14.39
N PRO A 81 8.15 -7.30 -15.48
CA PRO A 81 8.70 -7.28 -16.84
C PRO A 81 9.67 -6.12 -17.00
N ALA A 82 10.85 -6.38 -17.55
CA ALA A 82 11.82 -5.34 -17.89
C ALA A 82 11.18 -4.34 -18.87
N GLY A 83 10.87 -3.13 -18.39
CA GLY A 83 10.24 -2.06 -19.17
C GLY A 83 8.79 -1.72 -18.79
N ALA A 84 8.24 -2.26 -17.69
CA ALA A 84 7.03 -1.67 -17.10
C ALA A 84 7.34 -0.21 -16.69
N PRO A 85 6.52 0.78 -17.09
CA PRO A 85 6.71 2.18 -16.70
C PRO A 85 6.88 2.27 -15.19
N ASP A 86 7.91 2.98 -14.74
CA ASP A 86 8.04 3.26 -13.31
C ASP A 86 6.86 4.17 -12.90
N PRO A 87 5.99 3.76 -11.98
CA PRO A 87 4.88 4.61 -11.54
C PRO A 87 5.37 5.89 -10.83
N ASP A 88 6.65 5.96 -10.46
CA ASP A 88 7.30 7.15 -9.91
C ASP A 88 8.14 7.92 -10.96
N ASP A 89 8.22 7.44 -12.22
CA ASP A 89 8.62 8.29 -13.37
C ASP A 89 7.44 9.22 -13.68
N VAL A 90 7.31 10.27 -12.86
CA VAL A 90 6.70 11.49 -13.37
C VAL A 90 7.64 12.03 -14.42
N ASP A 91 7.24 11.88 -15.69
CA ASP A 91 7.76 12.62 -16.84
C ASP A 91 7.33 14.10 -16.68
N ASP A 92 7.68 14.70 -15.54
CA ASP A 92 7.59 16.14 -15.35
C ASP A 92 8.66 16.71 -16.27
N ASP A 93 8.22 17.36 -17.36
CA ASP A 93 9.09 18.16 -18.21
C ASP A 93 9.88 19.10 -17.29
N VAL A 94 11.15 18.75 -17.02
CA VAL A 94 12.04 19.60 -16.22
C VAL A 94 12.05 20.94 -16.93
N PRO A 95 11.55 22.02 -16.29
CA PRO A 95 11.51 23.31 -16.94
C PRO A 95 12.94 23.69 -17.32
N ASP A 96 13.15 24.06 -18.58
CA ASP A 96 14.44 24.53 -19.06
C ASP A 96 14.85 25.77 -18.24
N ASP A 97 15.76 25.55 -17.29
CA ASP A 97 16.27 26.55 -16.38
C ASP A 97 17.43 27.34 -17.00
N SER A 98 17.78 27.11 -18.28
CA SER A 98 18.82 27.85 -18.99
C SER A 98 18.53 29.36 -19.13
N GLY A 99 17.27 29.77 -18.93
CA GLY A 99 16.86 31.17 -18.86
C GLY A 99 17.01 31.83 -17.49
N VAL A 100 17.38 31.08 -16.45
CA VAL A 100 17.53 31.58 -15.08
C VAL A 100 18.91 32.23 -14.92
N ASP A 101 18.93 33.47 -14.45
CA ASP A 101 20.17 34.22 -14.22
C ASP A 101 20.80 33.84 -12.87
N HIS A 102 21.76 32.92 -12.91
CA HIS A 102 22.52 32.48 -11.73
C HIS A 102 23.65 33.45 -11.32
N THR A 103 23.81 34.60 -11.98
CA THR A 103 24.94 35.52 -11.69
C THR A 103 24.87 36.17 -10.30
N GLY A 104 23.73 36.05 -9.61
CA GLY A 104 23.53 36.52 -8.23
C GLY A 104 23.69 35.46 -7.14
N GLU A 105 23.84 34.18 -7.48
CA GLU A 105 23.91 33.10 -6.49
C GLU A 105 25.29 33.09 -5.83
N ARG A 106 25.34 33.57 -4.59
CA ARG A 106 26.52 33.40 -3.73
C ARG A 106 26.37 32.09 -2.98
N PHE A 107 27.33 31.20 -3.19
CA PHE A 107 27.55 30.07 -2.31
C PHE A 107 28.32 30.61 -1.10
N ASP A 108 27.62 30.80 0.02
CA ASP A 108 28.26 31.01 1.33
C ASP A 108 28.88 29.71 1.87
#